data_AF-A0A7W0I4G8-F1
#
_entry.id   AF-A0A7W0I4G8-F1
#
_cell.length_a   1.000
_cell.length_b   1.000
_cell.length_c   1.000
_cell.angle_alpha   90.00
_cell.angle_beta   90.00
_cell.angle_gamma   90.00
#
_symmetry.space_group_name_H-M   'P 1'
#
loop_
_entity.id
_entity.type
_entity.pdbx_description
1 polymer ?
#
loop_
_entity_poly.entity_id
_entity_poly.type
_entity_poly.pdbx_seq_one_letter_code
_entity_poly.pdbx_strand_id
1 'polypeptide(L)' 'MANPNHRHKTGEKVTEAGHYIDGDGGHVVLQAGDTFPNCPKTGKATTWKHEA' A
#
# COMPACT_ATOMS: atom_id res chain seq x y z
N MET A 1 -19.11 -3.89 -6.78
CA MET A 1 -18.35 -5.17 -6.76
C MET A 1 -17.02 -4.88 -6.08
N ALA A 2 -16.73 -5.50 -4.92
CA ALA A 2 -15.49 -5.24 -4.19
C ALA A 2 -14.37 -6.08 -4.81
N ASN A 3 -13.50 -5.47 -5.62
CA ASN A 3 -12.39 -6.16 -6.26
C ASN A 3 -11.45 -6.74 -5.17
N PRO A 4 -11.29 -8.07 -5.08
CA PRO A 4 -10.61 -8.72 -3.94
C PRO A 4 -9.08 -8.64 -3.97
N ASN A 5 -8.46 -7.89 -4.89
CA ASN A 5 -7.02 -7.97 -5.19
C ASN A 5 -6.19 -6.70 -4.95
N HIS A 6 -6.71 -5.66 -4.28
CA HIS A 6 -5.97 -4.42 -4.03
C HIS A 6 -5.12 -4.45 -2.74
N ARG A 7 -4.71 -5.64 -2.26
CA ARG A 7 -3.85 -5.80 -1.09
C ARG A 7 -2.43 -6.10 -1.56
N HIS A 8 -1.48 -5.27 -1.17
CA HIS A 8 -0.08 -5.36 -1.53
C HIS A 8 0.79 -5.47 -0.28
N LYS A 9 1.91 -6.18 -0.33
CA LYS A 9 2.85 -6.27 0.79
C LYS A 9 3.97 -5.24 0.62
N THR A 10 4.56 -4.82 1.74
CA THR A 10 5.82 -4.08 1.73
C THR A 10 6.87 -4.82 0.88
N GLY A 11 7.57 -4.09 0.02
CA GLY A 11 8.56 -4.62 -0.91
C GLY A 11 8.00 -5.02 -2.28
N GLU A 12 6.68 -5.06 -2.46
CA GLU A 12 6.09 -5.26 -3.79
C GLU A 12 6.18 -3.99 -4.65
N LYS A 13 6.17 -4.19 -5.97
CA LYS A 13 6.06 -3.10 -6.93
C LYS A 13 4.63 -2.56 -6.97
N VAL A 14 4.52 -1.26 -6.89
CA VAL A 14 3.27 -0.52 -7.04
C VAL A 14 2.84 -0.59 -8.50
N THR A 15 1.66 -1.12 -8.75
CA THR A 15 1.12 -1.26 -10.12
C THR A 15 0.29 -0.05 -10.53
N GLU A 16 -0.33 0.63 -9.57
CA GLU A 16 -1.25 1.74 -9.79
C GLU A 16 -0.81 2.93 -8.94
N ALA A 17 -0.78 4.13 -9.53
CA ALA A 17 -0.46 5.32 -8.76
C ALA A 17 -1.70 5.76 -7.96
N GLY A 18 -1.54 6.06 -6.68
CA GLY A 18 -2.66 6.49 -5.86
C GLY A 18 -2.36 6.50 -4.36
N HIS A 19 -3.44 6.58 -3.59
CA HIS A 19 -3.40 6.61 -2.14
C HIS A 19 -3.53 5.19 -1.59
N TYR A 20 -2.61 4.83 -0.70
CA TYR A 20 -2.56 3.52 -0.09
C TYR A 20 -2.66 3.64 1.42
N ILE A 21 -3.48 2.78 2.00
CA ILE A 21 -3.68 2.65 3.44
C ILE A 21 -3.06 1.35 3.93
N ASP A 22 -2.22 1.41 4.95
CA ASP A 22 -1.74 0.21 5.62
C ASP A 22 -2.73 -0.32 6.67
N GLY A 23 -2.50 -1.54 7.17
CA GLY A 23 -3.37 -2.17 8.18
C GLY A 23 -3.55 -1.37 9.47
N ASP A 24 -2.65 -0.43 9.79
CA ASP A 24 -2.71 0.45 10.96
C ASP A 24 -3.42 1.80 10.66
N GLY A 25 -3.90 2.00 9.43
CA GLY A 25 -4.53 3.25 8.99
C GLY A 25 -3.53 4.37 8.66
N GLY A 26 -2.28 4.05 8.32
CA GLY A 26 -1.33 5.03 7.78
C GLY A 26 -1.52 5.18 6.28
N HIS A 27 -1.52 6.43 5.81
CA HIS A 27 -1.78 6.77 4.41
C HIS A 27 -0.47 7.17 3.73
N VAL A 28 -0.23 6.65 2.54
CA VAL A 28 0.92 7.01 1.70
C VAL A 28 0.47 7.21 0.26
N VAL A 29 1.13 8.10 -0.46
CA VAL A 29 0.93 8.25 -1.90
C VAL A 29 2.08 7.54 -2.59
N LEU A 30 1.75 6.61 -3.48
CA LEU A 30 2.73 5.84 -4.25
C LEU A 30 2.44 6.00 -5.73
N GLN A 31 3.48 5.96 -6.56
CA GLN A 31 3.33 5.99 -8.00
C GLN A 31 3.53 4.60 -8.60
N ALA A 32 2.95 4.35 -9.77
CA ALA A 32 3.18 3.11 -10.49
C ALA A 32 4.68 2.95 -10.77
N GLY A 33 5.26 1.82 -10.36
CA GLY A 33 6.69 1.54 -10.44
C GLY A 33 7.46 1.75 -9.13
N ASP A 34 6.88 2.45 -8.15
CA ASP A 34 7.42 2.54 -6.79
C ASP A 34 7.41 1.18 -6.08
N THR A 35 8.03 1.12 -4.91
CA THR A 35 7.99 -0.05 -4.03
C THR A 35 7.20 0.29 -2.78
N PHE A 36 6.28 -0.58 -2.38
CA PHE A 36 5.52 -0.40 -1.15
C PHE A 36 6.45 -0.30 0.05
N PRO A 37 6.45 0.83 0.80
CA PRO A 37 7.35 1.02 1.94
C PRO A 37 6.92 0.19 3.15
N ASN A 38 7.74 0.20 4.20
CA ASN A 38 7.31 -0.30 5.52
C ASN A 38 6.23 0.62 6.13
N CYS A 39 5.47 0.11 7.08
CA CYS A 39 4.48 0.90 7.82
C CYS A 39 5.14 2.16 8.41
N PRO A 40 4.64 3.37 8.11
CA PRO A 40 5.27 4.62 8.56
C PRO A 40 5.22 4.80 10.08
N LYS A 41 4.26 4.15 10.75
CA LYS A 41 4.13 4.20 12.21
C LYS A 41 5.10 3.28 12.93
N THR A 42 5.29 2.06 12.44
CA THR A 42 6.03 1.01 13.16
C THR A 42 7.37 0.64 12.52
N GLY A 43 7.60 1.06 11.26
CA GLY A 43 8.76 0.68 10.47
C GLY A 43 8.81 -0.79 10.05
N LYS A 44 7.73 -1.56 10.29
CA LYS A 44 7.67 -2.99 9.99
C LYS A 44 6.98 -3.27 8.65
N ALA A 45 7.23 -4.46 8.11
CA ALA A 45 6.54 -4.94 6.92
C ALA A 45 5.03 -5.00 7.20
N THR A 46 4.25 -4.39 6.32
CA THR A 46 2.79 -4.28 6.45
C THR A 46 2.12 -4.65 5.14
N THR A 47 0.79 -4.68 5.17
CA THR A 47 -0.05 -4.84 3.99
C THR A 47 -0.69 -3.50 3.67
N TRP A 48 -0.53 -3.05 2.44
CA TRP A 48 -1.10 -1.86 1.86
C TRP A 48 -2.38 -2.21 1.11
N LYS A 49 -3.36 -1.33 1.19
CA LYS A 49 -4.62 -1.42 0.48
C LYS A 49 -4.81 -0.14 -0.33
N HIS A 50 -5.19 -0.27 -1.59
CA HIS A 50 -5.55 0.91 -2.37
C HIS A 50 -6.81 1.57 -1.79
N GLU A 51 -6.74 2.86 -1.48
CA GLU A 51 -7.86 3.70 -1.12
C GLU A 51 -8.51 4.17 -2.43
N ALA A 52 -9.66 3.59 -2.75
CA ALA A 52 -10.41 3.86 -3.98
C ALA A 52 -11.22 5.16 -3.90
#